data_AF-A0A2E0MTX1-F1
#
_entry.id   AF-A0A2E0MTX1-F1
#
_cell.length_a   1.000
_cell.length_b   1.000
_cell.length_c   1.000
_cell.angle_alpha   90.00
_cell.angle_beta   90.00
_cell.angle_gamma   90.00
#
_symmetry.space_group_name_H-M   'P 1'
#
loop_
_entity.id
_entity.type
_entity.pdbx_description
1 polymer ?
#
loop_
_entity_poly.entity_id
_entity_poly.type
_entity_poly.pdbx_seq_one_letter_code
_entity_poly.pdbx_strand_id
1 'polypeptide(L)'
;MVKIIKPSIGGHDGSSFRELLDMWSEKGYCTIEQGPIKNSGPDSAEAKCWVGEQGNILLYDFPLLDRLKNEYKQCLFSNTYKEGEGNKKWIFWPKHSRIFDELKLDLRKAKKDYQCVFIGTPTNAQRNEAAPYWLAHCDLWSFRGGIPHVDYLKHCASAKFGLCLPGLGPKCLRDVEYMGLGVVPIIMNEDAVRFYANPPVKDEHYFYVKDSEEMLEAMNSSPEKIKQMSEACIEWFEKNCSVQGSFKTTMEIINE
;
A
#
# COMPACT_ATOMS: atom_id res chain seq x y z
N MET A 1 -21.14 9.66 13.32
CA MET A 1 -20.39 8.55 12.67
C MET A 1 -20.39 8.82 11.18
N VAL A 2 -19.24 8.70 10.52
CA VAL A 2 -19.13 9.04 9.09
C VAL A 2 -19.78 7.94 8.24
N LYS A 3 -20.56 8.33 7.22
CA LYS A 3 -21.18 7.42 6.27
C LYS A 3 -20.28 7.29 5.04
N ILE A 4 -20.00 6.06 4.61
CA ILE A 4 -19.20 5.78 3.41
C ILE A 4 -20.01 4.86 2.48
N ILE A 5 -20.18 5.28 1.24
CA ILE A 5 -20.77 4.45 0.19
C ILE A 5 -19.71 3.48 -0.31
N LYS A 6 -19.99 2.17 -0.19
CA LYS A 6 -19.16 1.10 -0.74
C LYS A 6 -19.86 0.50 -1.98
N PRO A 7 -19.26 0.56 -3.17
CA PRO A 7 -19.82 -0.02 -4.38
C PRO A 7 -19.74 -1.55 -4.32
N SER A 8 -20.73 -2.20 -4.92
CA SER A 8 -20.78 -3.65 -5.18
C SER A 8 -20.36 -4.02 -6.61
N ILE A 9 -20.08 -3.00 -7.44
CA ILE A 9 -19.75 -3.09 -8.86
C ILE A 9 -18.37 -2.47 -9.12
N GLY A 10 -17.88 -2.60 -10.36
CA GLY A 10 -16.66 -1.90 -10.81
C GLY A 10 -15.40 -2.74 -10.95
N GLY A 11 -15.55 -4.08 -10.96
CA GLY A 11 -14.44 -4.99 -11.23
C GLY A 11 -13.45 -5.15 -10.07
N HIS A 12 -13.84 -4.73 -8.86
CA HIS A 12 -13.09 -5.02 -7.63
C HIS A 12 -13.57 -6.34 -7.04
N ASP A 13 -12.65 -7.21 -6.65
CA ASP A 13 -12.91 -8.51 -6.02
C ASP A 13 -13.22 -8.43 -4.51
N GLY A 14 -13.47 -7.23 -3.98
CA GLY A 14 -13.65 -6.99 -2.55
C GLY A 14 -12.38 -7.01 -1.69
N SER A 15 -11.20 -7.29 -2.24
CA SER A 15 -9.92 -7.25 -1.49
C SER A 15 -9.43 -5.82 -1.21
N SER A 16 -8.18 -5.64 -0.78
CA SER A 16 -7.49 -4.34 -0.80
C SER A 16 -8.25 -3.29 0.03
N PHE A 17 -8.51 -2.10 -0.50
CA PHE A 17 -9.21 -1.04 0.23
C PHE A 17 -10.61 -1.45 0.67
N ARG A 18 -11.31 -2.24 -0.14
CA ARG A 18 -12.71 -2.58 0.09
C ARG A 18 -12.85 -3.50 1.30
N GLU A 19 -11.85 -4.35 1.55
CA GLU A 19 -11.75 -5.14 2.78
C GLU A 19 -11.40 -4.25 3.97
N LEU A 20 -10.44 -3.33 3.83
CA LEU A 20 -10.10 -2.37 4.88
C LEU A 20 -11.30 -1.53 5.33
N LEU A 21 -12.13 -1.11 4.37
CA LEU A 21 -13.35 -0.36 4.65
C LEU A 21 -14.36 -1.19 5.46
N ASP A 22 -14.52 -2.49 5.17
CA ASP A 22 -15.36 -3.38 5.99
C ASP A 22 -14.82 -3.42 7.43
N MET A 23 -13.51 -3.54 7.59
CA MET A 23 -12.87 -3.55 8.91
C MET A 23 -13.10 -2.23 9.66
N TRP A 24 -13.09 -1.08 8.98
CA TRP A 24 -13.45 0.20 9.62
C TRP A 24 -14.88 0.19 10.16
N SER A 25 -15.83 -0.36 9.39
CA SER A 25 -17.22 -0.48 9.82
C SER A 25 -17.38 -1.46 10.99
N GLU A 26 -16.71 -2.62 10.93
CA GLU A 26 -16.73 -3.64 11.99
C GLU A 26 -16.16 -3.12 13.31
N LYS A 27 -15.18 -2.20 13.26
CA LYS A 27 -14.63 -1.52 14.44
C LYS A 27 -15.47 -0.32 14.90
N GLY A 28 -16.56 0.00 14.22
CA GLY A 28 -17.47 1.10 14.56
C GLY A 28 -16.93 2.49 14.22
N TYR A 29 -15.95 2.59 13.31
CA TYR A 29 -15.38 3.88 12.90
C TYR A 29 -16.27 4.63 11.90
N CYS A 30 -16.95 3.89 11.03
CA CYS A 30 -17.87 4.41 10.03
C CYS A 30 -19.10 3.50 9.88
N THR A 31 -20.11 3.99 9.17
CA THR A 31 -21.19 3.16 8.62
C THR A 31 -20.99 2.99 7.13
N ILE A 32 -21.17 1.76 6.63
CA ILE A 32 -21.17 1.47 5.20
C ILE A 32 -22.60 1.52 4.67
N GLU A 33 -22.81 2.30 3.62
CA GLU A 33 -24.00 2.19 2.75
C GLU A 33 -23.61 1.43 1.49
N GLN A 34 -24.38 0.39 1.16
CA GLN A 34 -24.16 -0.35 -0.07
C GLN A 34 -24.58 0.50 -1.26
N GLY A 35 -23.64 0.67 -2.20
CA GLY A 35 -23.89 1.33 -3.47
C GLY A 35 -24.89 0.56 -4.34
N PRO A 36 -25.45 1.21 -5.37
CA PRO A 36 -26.46 0.59 -6.22
C PRO A 36 -25.91 -0.61 -7.00
N ILE A 37 -26.76 -1.62 -7.21
CA ILE A 37 -26.43 -2.89 -7.86
C ILE A 37 -26.66 -2.82 -9.39
N LYS A 38 -27.09 -1.67 -9.91
CA LYS A 38 -27.37 -1.52 -11.35
C LYS A 38 -26.08 -1.73 -12.15
N ASN A 39 -26.18 -2.41 -13.29
CA ASN A 39 -25.07 -2.60 -14.24
C ASN A 39 -24.64 -1.24 -14.83
N SER A 40 -23.83 -0.49 -14.10
CA SER A 40 -23.04 0.61 -14.63
C SER A 40 -21.60 0.16 -14.81
N GLY A 41 -20.91 0.71 -15.81
CA GLY A 41 -19.52 0.34 -16.11
C GLY A 41 -18.57 0.67 -14.95
N PRO A 42 -17.36 0.10 -14.94
CA PRO A 42 -16.38 0.31 -13.86
C PRO A 42 -15.89 1.75 -13.69
N ASP A 43 -16.16 2.61 -14.67
CA ASP A 43 -15.77 4.01 -14.66
C ASP A 43 -16.87 4.93 -14.11
N SER A 44 -18.07 4.37 -13.89
CA SER A 44 -19.21 5.09 -13.32
C SER A 44 -18.97 5.55 -11.89
N ALA A 45 -19.70 6.57 -11.46
CA ALA A 45 -19.61 7.10 -10.10
C ALA A 45 -20.11 6.06 -9.06
N GLU A 46 -21.08 5.23 -9.44
CA GLU A 46 -21.63 4.13 -8.64
C GLU A 46 -20.61 3.02 -8.36
N ALA A 47 -19.53 2.96 -9.14
CA ALA A 47 -18.41 2.04 -8.96
C ALA A 47 -17.30 2.59 -8.03
N LYS A 48 -17.48 3.77 -7.43
CA LYS A 48 -16.48 4.43 -6.58
C LYS A 48 -16.88 4.46 -5.11
N CYS A 49 -15.89 4.60 -4.21
CA CYS A 49 -16.17 4.87 -2.79
C CYS A 49 -16.36 6.35 -2.54
N TRP A 50 -17.40 6.71 -1.78
CA TRP A 50 -17.73 8.10 -1.47
C TRP A 50 -17.96 8.30 0.01
N VAL A 51 -17.47 9.40 0.58
CA VAL A 51 -17.84 9.83 1.94
C VAL A 51 -19.03 10.78 1.87
N GLY A 52 -20.09 10.45 2.61
CA GLY A 52 -21.37 11.16 2.56
C GLY A 52 -22.21 10.72 1.36
N GLU A 53 -22.32 11.59 0.37
CA GLU A 53 -23.06 11.36 -0.87
C GLU A 53 -22.14 11.28 -2.10
N GLN A 54 -22.64 10.67 -3.17
CA GLN A 54 -21.93 10.63 -4.45
C GLN A 54 -21.66 12.05 -4.96
N GLY A 55 -20.43 12.31 -5.43
CA GLY A 55 -19.99 13.64 -5.86
C GLY A 55 -19.44 14.53 -4.73
N ASN A 56 -19.49 14.08 -3.47
CA ASN A 56 -18.88 14.81 -2.36
C ASN A 56 -17.38 14.50 -2.26
N ILE A 57 -16.97 13.62 -1.35
CA ILE A 57 -15.56 13.24 -1.17
C ILE A 57 -15.34 11.86 -1.78
N LEU A 58 -14.52 11.81 -2.83
CA LEU A 58 -14.13 10.59 -3.51
C LEU A 58 -12.93 9.95 -2.81
N LEU A 59 -13.07 8.69 -2.38
CA LEU A 59 -11.95 7.86 -1.95
C LEU A 59 -11.46 7.03 -3.14
N TYR A 60 -10.48 7.56 -3.87
CA TYR A 60 -10.03 6.97 -5.14
C TYR A 60 -9.01 5.87 -4.89
N ASP A 61 -9.48 4.62 -4.91
CA ASP A 61 -8.70 3.42 -4.60
C ASP A 61 -8.09 2.72 -5.83
N PHE A 62 -8.32 3.24 -7.03
CA PHE A 62 -7.75 2.70 -8.26
C PHE A 62 -6.29 3.13 -8.46
N PRO A 63 -5.46 2.27 -9.06
CA PRO A 63 -4.03 2.54 -9.21
C PRO A 63 -3.74 3.69 -10.20
N LEU A 64 -4.55 3.83 -11.25
CA LEU A 64 -4.37 4.78 -12.34
C LEU A 64 -5.57 5.75 -12.41
N LEU A 65 -5.36 6.92 -13.02
CA LEU A 65 -6.39 7.95 -13.21
C LEU A 65 -7.29 7.70 -14.44
N ASP A 66 -7.06 6.62 -15.18
CA ASP A 66 -7.82 6.24 -16.37
C ASP A 66 -9.32 6.05 -16.10
N ARG A 67 -9.67 5.67 -14.87
CA ARG A 67 -11.04 5.47 -14.38
C ARG A 67 -11.64 6.67 -13.65
N LEU A 68 -10.96 7.82 -13.65
CA LEU A 68 -11.45 9.05 -13.05
C LEU A 68 -12.25 9.87 -14.08
N LYS A 69 -13.57 9.64 -14.12
CA LYS A 69 -14.49 10.33 -15.05
C LYS A 69 -15.57 11.17 -14.36
N ASN A 70 -15.62 11.12 -13.03
CA ASN A 70 -16.71 11.65 -12.24
C ASN A 70 -16.30 12.96 -11.57
N GLU A 71 -17.25 13.88 -11.43
CA GLU A 71 -17.08 15.09 -10.65
C GLU A 71 -17.08 14.78 -9.15
N TYR A 72 -16.32 15.57 -8.38
CA TYR A 72 -16.21 15.48 -6.94
C TYR A 72 -15.89 16.86 -6.36
N LYS A 73 -16.27 17.09 -5.10
CA LYS A 73 -15.84 18.29 -4.35
C LYS A 73 -14.43 18.13 -3.79
N GLN A 74 -14.08 16.92 -3.36
CA GLN A 74 -12.77 16.57 -2.84
C GLN A 74 -12.40 15.15 -3.28
N CYS A 75 -11.13 14.87 -3.53
CA CYS A 75 -10.67 13.53 -3.88
C CYS A 75 -9.39 13.17 -3.14
N LEU A 76 -9.40 12.01 -2.50
CA LEU A 76 -8.26 11.40 -1.82
C LEU A 76 -7.68 10.31 -2.72
N PHE A 77 -6.46 10.53 -3.18
CA PHE A 77 -5.79 9.71 -4.20
C PHE A 77 -4.84 8.67 -3.58
N SER A 78 -5.16 7.39 -3.72
CA SER A 78 -4.39 6.32 -3.07
C SER A 78 -3.03 6.08 -3.71
N ASN A 79 -2.93 6.00 -5.04
CA ASN A 79 -1.71 5.56 -5.73
C ASN A 79 -1.12 6.67 -6.62
N THR A 80 -1.86 7.09 -7.65
CA THR A 80 -1.49 8.23 -8.53
C THR A 80 -2.17 9.50 -8.04
N TYR A 81 -1.46 10.64 -8.07
CA TYR A 81 -1.99 11.93 -7.62
C TYR A 81 -2.25 12.88 -8.79
N LYS A 82 -3.35 13.63 -8.71
CA LYS A 82 -3.69 14.72 -9.62
C LYS A 82 -3.73 16.03 -8.84
N GLU A 83 -2.86 16.97 -9.17
CA GLU A 83 -2.91 18.33 -8.62
C GLU A 83 -4.27 18.99 -8.91
N GLY A 84 -4.76 19.78 -7.95
CA GLY A 84 -6.03 20.51 -8.08
C GLY A 84 -6.64 20.91 -6.74
N GLU A 85 -7.53 21.89 -6.79
CA GLU A 85 -8.32 22.27 -5.62
C GLU A 85 -9.16 21.08 -5.13
N GLY A 86 -9.16 20.84 -3.81
CA GLY A 86 -9.82 19.68 -3.20
C GLY A 86 -9.11 18.33 -3.44
N ASN A 87 -7.97 18.28 -4.13
CA ASN A 87 -7.25 17.03 -4.33
C ASN A 87 -6.18 16.82 -3.26
N LYS A 88 -6.27 15.68 -2.57
CA LYS A 88 -5.34 15.30 -1.51
C LYS A 88 -4.64 13.99 -1.86
N LYS A 89 -3.34 13.93 -1.57
CA LYS A 89 -2.61 12.66 -1.47
C LYS A 89 -3.22 11.84 -0.34
N TRP A 90 -3.21 10.52 -0.45
CA TRP A 90 -3.86 9.65 0.53
C TRP A 90 -2.96 8.50 0.97
N ILE A 91 -3.52 7.62 1.79
CA ILE A 91 -2.85 6.45 2.38
C ILE A 91 -2.75 5.30 1.38
N PHE A 92 -2.14 4.21 1.84
CA PHE A 92 -2.24 2.90 1.20
C PHE A 92 -2.43 1.81 2.27
N TRP A 93 -2.56 0.55 1.85
CA TRP A 93 -2.99 -0.54 2.74
C TRP A 93 -2.44 -1.91 2.29
N PRO A 94 -2.41 -2.93 3.16
CA PRO A 94 -2.10 -4.31 2.76
C PRO A 94 -3.13 -4.87 1.78
N LYS A 95 -2.72 -5.81 0.91
CA LYS A 95 -3.61 -6.43 -0.07
C LYS A 95 -4.77 -7.18 0.60
N HIS A 96 -4.48 -7.91 1.67
CA HIS A 96 -5.46 -8.57 2.52
C HIS A 96 -5.28 -8.05 3.94
N SER A 97 -5.87 -6.88 4.21
CA SER A 97 -5.77 -6.16 5.48
C SER A 97 -6.22 -7.00 6.67
N ARG A 98 -7.22 -7.89 6.51
CA ARG A 98 -7.68 -8.75 7.61
C ARG A 98 -6.61 -9.76 8.02
N ILE A 99 -6.12 -10.54 7.06
CA ILE A 99 -5.04 -11.52 7.28
C ILE A 99 -3.79 -10.81 7.80
N PHE A 100 -3.46 -9.64 7.25
CA PHE A 100 -2.30 -8.88 7.70
C PHE A 100 -2.44 -8.42 9.15
N ASP A 101 -3.58 -7.83 9.53
CA ASP A 101 -3.82 -7.32 10.89
C ASP A 101 -3.80 -8.44 11.94
N GLU A 102 -4.33 -9.62 11.59
CA GLU A 102 -4.32 -10.82 12.43
C GLU A 102 -2.89 -11.34 12.67
N LEU A 103 -2.02 -11.32 11.66
CA LEU A 103 -0.70 -11.98 11.72
C LEU A 103 0.46 -11.04 12.07
N LYS A 104 0.35 -9.73 11.84
CA LYS A 104 1.48 -8.80 11.89
C LYS A 104 2.27 -8.84 13.20
N LEU A 105 1.60 -8.99 14.35
CA LEU A 105 2.25 -8.98 15.67
C LEU A 105 3.14 -10.20 15.88
N ASP A 106 2.75 -11.36 15.39
CA ASP A 106 3.55 -12.58 15.49
C ASP A 106 4.62 -12.62 14.41
N LEU A 107 4.30 -12.18 13.20
CA LEU A 107 5.27 -12.09 12.10
C LEU A 107 6.40 -11.11 12.37
N ARG A 108 6.16 -10.00 13.10
CA ARG A 108 7.23 -9.07 13.54
C ARG A 108 8.31 -9.76 14.39
N LYS A 109 7.99 -10.87 15.05
CA LYS A 109 8.91 -11.66 15.88
C LYS A 109 9.68 -12.71 15.08
N ALA A 110 9.41 -12.84 13.78
CA ALA A 110 10.04 -13.85 12.94
C ALA A 110 11.55 -13.69 12.91
N LYS A 111 12.25 -14.83 12.88
CA LYS A 111 13.69 -14.87 12.65
C LYS A 111 13.98 -14.35 11.24
N LYS A 112 14.97 -13.45 11.14
CA LYS A 112 15.38 -12.85 9.87
C LYS A 112 16.36 -13.78 9.13
N ASP A 113 15.80 -14.77 8.44
CA ASP A 113 16.54 -15.78 7.67
C ASP A 113 17.01 -15.28 6.30
N TYR A 114 16.38 -14.23 5.77
CA TYR A 114 16.75 -13.59 4.50
C TYR A 114 17.35 -12.21 4.75
N GLN A 115 18.40 -11.89 4.00
CA GLN A 115 18.91 -10.54 3.87
C GLN A 115 17.91 -9.71 3.05
N CYS A 116 17.57 -10.13 1.83
CA CYS A 116 16.63 -9.41 0.97
C CYS A 116 15.68 -10.35 0.23
N VAL A 117 14.42 -9.93 0.10
CA VAL A 117 13.40 -10.69 -0.63
C VAL A 117 12.66 -9.83 -1.65
N PHE A 118 12.17 -10.49 -2.68
CA PHE A 118 11.23 -9.94 -3.63
C PHE A 118 10.18 -10.98 -4.02
N ILE A 119 8.92 -10.66 -3.79
CA ILE A 119 7.80 -11.52 -4.21
C ILE A 119 6.75 -10.67 -4.94
N GLY A 120 6.51 -10.99 -6.21
CA GLY A 120 5.47 -10.36 -7.00
C GLY A 120 5.30 -10.94 -8.40
N THR A 121 4.62 -10.20 -9.26
CA THR A 121 4.27 -10.61 -10.63
C THR A 121 4.79 -9.61 -11.67
N PRO A 122 5.00 -10.01 -12.93
CA PRO A 122 5.38 -9.10 -14.01
C PRO A 122 4.22 -8.14 -14.35
N THR A 123 4.26 -6.91 -13.84
CA THR A 123 3.16 -5.93 -13.96
C THR A 123 3.37 -4.88 -15.05
N ASN A 124 4.60 -4.66 -15.51
CA ASN A 124 4.94 -3.72 -16.58
C ASN A 124 6.28 -4.11 -17.23
N ALA A 125 6.55 -3.62 -18.44
CA ALA A 125 7.75 -3.96 -19.21
C ALA A 125 9.05 -3.56 -18.50
N GLN A 126 9.11 -2.32 -17.96
CA GLN A 126 10.28 -1.80 -17.27
C GLN A 126 10.71 -2.69 -16.09
N ARG A 127 9.76 -3.15 -15.28
CA ARG A 127 9.99 -4.08 -14.18
C ARG A 127 10.50 -5.43 -14.67
N ASN A 128 9.97 -5.92 -15.79
CA ASN A 128 10.37 -7.20 -16.35
C ASN A 128 11.79 -7.16 -16.92
N GLU A 129 12.16 -6.05 -17.54
CA GLU A 129 13.51 -5.79 -18.05
C GLU A 129 14.52 -5.62 -16.92
N ALA A 130 14.13 -4.95 -15.83
CA ALA A 130 14.99 -4.76 -14.67
C ALA A 130 15.13 -6.03 -13.80
N ALA A 131 14.13 -6.91 -13.77
CA ALA A 131 14.05 -8.07 -12.88
C ALA A 131 15.31 -8.95 -12.82
N PRO A 132 15.95 -9.34 -13.95
CA PRO A 132 17.16 -10.16 -13.92
C PRO A 132 18.33 -9.55 -13.16
N TYR A 133 18.46 -8.21 -13.18
CA TYR A 133 19.53 -7.51 -12.46
C TYR A 133 19.36 -7.60 -10.95
N TRP A 134 18.12 -7.57 -10.46
CA TRP A 134 17.80 -7.59 -9.03
C TRP A 134 17.72 -8.99 -8.43
N LEU A 135 17.40 -9.98 -9.26
CA LEU A 135 17.32 -11.39 -8.86
C LEU A 135 18.59 -11.85 -8.13
N ALA A 136 19.77 -11.46 -8.63
CA ALA A 136 21.05 -11.85 -8.06
C ALA A 136 21.29 -11.33 -6.63
N HIS A 137 20.50 -10.37 -6.17
CA HIS A 137 20.65 -9.70 -4.87
C HIS A 137 19.53 -10.02 -3.87
N CYS A 138 18.63 -10.94 -4.22
CA CYS A 138 17.56 -11.40 -3.33
C CYS A 138 17.76 -12.88 -2.98
N ASP A 139 17.75 -13.20 -1.69
CA ASP A 139 17.83 -14.61 -1.23
C ASP A 139 16.58 -15.38 -1.62
N LEU A 140 15.43 -14.70 -1.63
CA LEU A 140 14.18 -15.21 -2.13
C LEU A 140 13.63 -14.30 -3.21
N TRP A 141 13.51 -14.85 -4.41
CA TRP A 141 12.90 -14.18 -5.56
C TRP A 141 11.74 -15.01 -6.12
N SER A 142 10.55 -14.42 -6.15
CA SER A 142 9.39 -14.98 -6.82
C SER A 142 8.78 -13.94 -7.76
N PHE A 143 8.78 -14.27 -9.06
CA PHE A 143 8.31 -13.40 -10.13
C PHE A 143 7.24 -14.06 -11.02
N ARG A 144 6.40 -14.88 -10.39
CA ARG A 144 5.33 -15.65 -11.07
C ARG A 144 3.97 -15.52 -10.39
N GLY A 145 3.91 -14.97 -9.18
CA GLY A 145 2.70 -14.97 -8.36
C GLY A 145 2.34 -16.36 -7.82
N GLY A 146 1.11 -16.52 -7.35
CA GLY A 146 0.55 -17.83 -6.95
C GLY A 146 0.93 -18.34 -5.57
N ILE A 147 1.71 -17.58 -4.78
CA ILE A 147 1.98 -17.93 -3.38
C ILE A 147 0.76 -17.53 -2.53
N PRO A 148 0.22 -18.44 -1.69
CA PRO A 148 -0.83 -18.09 -0.73
C PRO A 148 -0.40 -16.89 0.12
N HIS A 149 -1.32 -15.95 0.36
CA HIS A 149 -0.93 -14.67 0.97
C HIS A 149 -0.30 -14.82 2.36
N VAL A 150 -0.76 -15.79 3.16
CA VAL A 150 -0.16 -16.10 4.47
C VAL A 150 1.32 -16.51 4.33
N ASP A 151 1.64 -17.36 3.36
CA ASP A 151 3.02 -17.80 3.14
C ASP A 151 3.89 -16.68 2.56
N TYR A 152 3.31 -15.84 1.70
CA TYR A 152 3.93 -14.60 1.26
C TYR A 152 4.31 -13.71 2.46
N LEU A 153 3.40 -13.47 3.40
CA LEU A 153 3.68 -12.63 4.58
C LEU A 153 4.76 -13.24 5.47
N LYS A 154 4.77 -14.57 5.66
CA LYS A 154 5.84 -15.27 6.39
C LYS A 154 7.20 -15.06 5.75
N HIS A 155 7.31 -15.26 4.43
CA HIS A 155 8.55 -15.03 3.70
C HIS A 155 9.02 -13.58 3.80
N CYS A 156 8.10 -12.62 3.68
CA CYS A 156 8.42 -11.21 3.85
C CYS A 156 8.94 -10.95 5.27
N ALA A 157 8.24 -11.43 6.29
CA ALA A 157 8.59 -11.22 7.69
C ALA A 157 9.95 -11.83 8.08
N SER A 158 10.38 -12.89 7.39
CA SER A 158 11.71 -13.49 7.54
C SER A 158 12.84 -12.69 6.88
N ALA A 159 12.57 -11.53 6.28
CA ALA A 159 13.58 -10.69 5.63
C ALA A 159 13.99 -9.48 6.47
N LYS A 160 15.24 -9.02 6.31
CA LYS A 160 15.67 -7.69 6.79
C LYS A 160 15.22 -6.59 5.82
N PHE A 161 15.42 -6.86 4.52
CA PHE A 161 15.11 -5.94 3.44
C PHE A 161 14.08 -6.52 2.49
N GLY A 162 13.28 -5.63 1.90
CA GLY A 162 12.30 -5.98 0.88
C GLY A 162 12.44 -5.07 -0.33
N LEU A 163 12.69 -5.65 -1.50
CA LEU A 163 12.83 -4.86 -2.72
C LEU A 163 11.46 -4.39 -3.24
N CYS A 164 11.38 -3.11 -3.56
CA CYS A 164 10.17 -2.46 -4.04
C CYS A 164 10.36 -1.95 -5.47
N LEU A 165 9.92 -2.77 -6.43
CA LEU A 165 9.83 -2.41 -7.84
C LEU A 165 8.45 -1.82 -8.16
N PRO A 166 8.36 -0.75 -8.97
CA PRO A 166 7.10 -0.12 -9.33
C PRO A 166 6.15 -1.09 -10.06
N GLY A 167 4.87 -0.99 -9.72
CA GLY A 167 3.81 -1.84 -10.23
C GLY A 167 3.08 -1.22 -11.41
N LEU A 168 1.74 -1.33 -11.41
CA LEU A 168 0.89 -0.61 -12.36
C LEU A 168 0.88 0.91 -12.08
N GLY A 169 0.87 1.28 -10.79
CA GLY A 169 1.07 2.65 -10.34
C GLY A 169 2.41 2.83 -9.62
N PRO A 170 2.72 4.07 -9.20
CA PRO A 170 3.96 4.40 -8.49
C PRO A 170 4.08 3.67 -7.14
N LYS A 171 3.00 3.58 -6.35
CA LYS A 171 2.98 2.86 -5.07
C LYS A 171 2.69 1.38 -5.25
N CYS A 172 3.29 0.54 -4.40
CA CYS A 172 3.01 -0.89 -4.32
C CYS A 172 2.47 -1.29 -2.93
N LEU A 173 1.46 -2.18 -2.88
CA LEU A 173 0.90 -2.66 -1.60
C LEU A 173 2.00 -3.34 -0.76
N ARG A 174 3.01 -3.89 -1.44
CA ARG A 174 4.22 -4.46 -0.85
C ARG A 174 4.97 -3.46 0.03
N ASP A 175 5.01 -2.18 -0.35
CA ASP A 175 5.76 -1.16 0.38
C ASP A 175 5.25 -1.07 1.82
N VAL A 176 3.93 -0.99 1.99
CA VAL A 176 3.30 -0.91 3.32
C VAL A 176 3.27 -2.25 4.05
N GLU A 177 3.21 -3.37 3.34
CA GLU A 177 3.29 -4.70 3.94
C GLU A 177 4.69 -4.94 4.53
N TYR A 178 5.76 -4.55 3.83
CA TYR A 178 7.12 -4.59 4.37
C TYR A 178 7.26 -3.71 5.60
N MET A 179 6.85 -2.45 5.50
CA MET A 179 6.96 -1.53 6.64
C MET A 179 6.18 -2.04 7.86
N GLY A 180 4.97 -2.54 7.67
CA GLY A 180 4.14 -3.08 8.74
C GLY A 180 4.71 -4.35 9.39
N LEU A 181 5.57 -5.10 8.70
CA LEU A 181 6.28 -6.27 9.23
C LEU A 181 7.67 -5.92 9.81
N GLY A 182 8.06 -4.64 9.80
CA GLY A 182 9.41 -4.20 10.19
C GLY A 182 10.49 -4.65 9.21
N VAL A 183 10.14 -4.90 7.95
CA VAL A 183 11.08 -5.15 6.86
C VAL A 183 11.40 -3.80 6.23
N VAL A 184 12.68 -3.46 6.11
CA VAL A 184 13.09 -2.16 5.56
C VAL A 184 12.96 -2.19 4.03
N PRO A 185 12.09 -1.36 3.43
CA PRO A 185 11.95 -1.30 1.98
C PRO A 185 13.20 -0.73 1.30
N ILE A 186 13.58 -1.33 0.17
CA ILE A 186 14.55 -0.79 -0.78
C ILE A 186 13.76 -0.36 -2.02
N ILE A 187 13.63 0.95 -2.22
CA ILE A 187 12.72 1.57 -3.20
C ILE A 187 13.54 2.10 -4.38
N MET A 188 13.07 1.79 -5.59
CA MET A 188 13.68 2.26 -6.83
C MET A 188 12.99 3.46 -7.48
N ASN A 189 11.72 3.70 -7.13
CA ASN A 189 10.95 4.81 -7.67
C ASN A 189 10.61 5.79 -6.55
N GLU A 190 11.21 6.98 -6.58
CA GLU A 190 10.98 7.99 -5.54
C GLU A 190 9.52 8.50 -5.54
N ASP A 191 8.83 8.45 -6.68
CA ASP A 191 7.41 8.81 -6.74
C ASP A 191 6.53 7.88 -5.90
N ALA A 192 6.98 6.65 -5.64
CA ALA A 192 6.28 5.71 -4.78
C ALA A 192 6.05 6.29 -3.38
N VAL A 193 7.03 7.00 -2.81
CA VAL A 193 6.92 7.57 -1.46
C VAL A 193 6.34 8.98 -1.44
N ARG A 194 6.50 9.75 -2.52
CA ARG A 194 6.07 11.16 -2.59
C ARG A 194 4.56 11.36 -2.65
N PHE A 195 3.81 10.33 -3.04
CA PHE A 195 2.35 10.40 -3.18
C PHE A 195 1.57 9.97 -1.94
N TYR A 196 2.24 9.61 -0.84
CA TYR A 196 1.56 9.42 0.45
C TYR A 196 1.18 10.77 1.06
N ALA A 197 0.07 10.81 1.80
CA ALA A 197 -0.32 11.99 2.58
C ALA A 197 0.75 12.34 3.64
N ASN A 198 1.25 11.30 4.32
CA ASN A 198 2.38 11.37 5.24
C ASN A 198 3.56 10.56 4.65
N PRO A 199 4.40 11.14 3.78
CA PRO A 199 5.47 10.41 3.10
C PRO A 199 6.42 9.69 4.08
N PRO A 200 6.77 8.41 3.83
CA PRO A 200 7.93 7.80 4.47
C PRO A 200 9.19 8.64 4.20
N VAL A 201 10.08 8.72 5.18
CA VAL A 201 11.32 9.52 5.13
C VAL A 201 12.50 8.64 4.72
N LYS A 202 13.29 9.11 3.73
CA LYS A 202 14.50 8.41 3.27
C LYS A 202 15.50 8.23 4.42
N ASP A 203 16.14 7.07 4.45
CA ASP A 203 17.13 6.67 5.46
C ASP A 203 16.57 6.55 6.88
N GLU A 204 15.27 6.72 7.06
CA GLU A 204 14.54 6.45 8.31
C GLU A 204 13.55 5.31 8.12
N HIS A 205 12.79 5.34 7.02
CA HIS A 205 11.74 4.38 6.72
C HIS A 205 12.08 3.48 5.54
N TYR A 206 13.01 3.88 4.67
CA TYR A 206 13.38 3.12 3.48
C TYR A 206 14.74 3.57 2.95
N PHE A 207 15.35 2.73 2.10
CA PHE A 207 16.48 3.12 1.28
C PHE A 207 16.01 3.41 -0.14
N TYR A 208 16.48 4.52 -0.72
CA TYR A 208 16.32 4.80 -2.14
C TYR A 208 17.56 4.34 -2.89
N VAL A 209 17.40 3.54 -3.93
CA VAL A 209 18.50 3.02 -4.75
C VAL A 209 18.20 3.16 -6.24
N LYS A 210 19.22 3.44 -7.04
CA LYS A 210 19.13 3.55 -8.50
C LYS A 210 19.60 2.29 -9.21
N ASP A 211 20.51 1.55 -8.57
CA ASP A 211 21.17 0.38 -9.14
C ASP A 211 21.57 -0.64 -8.05
N SER A 212 22.15 -1.75 -8.49
CA SER A 212 22.52 -2.85 -7.61
C SER A 212 23.68 -2.51 -6.67
N GLU A 213 24.55 -1.57 -7.03
CA GLU A 213 25.67 -1.15 -6.18
C GLU A 213 25.12 -0.39 -4.97
N GLU A 214 24.25 0.60 -5.20
CA GLU A 214 23.56 1.33 -4.12
C GLU A 214 22.71 0.38 -3.24
N MET A 215 22.12 -0.68 -3.83
CA MET A 215 21.41 -1.71 -3.06
C MET A 215 22.34 -2.52 -2.14
N LEU A 216 23.52 -2.91 -2.63
CA LEU A 216 24.51 -3.61 -1.82
C LEU A 216 25.01 -2.72 -0.67
N GLU A 217 25.25 -1.43 -0.93
CA GLU A 217 25.60 -0.46 0.10
C GLU A 217 24.51 -0.35 1.16
N ALA A 218 23.24 -0.19 0.75
CA ALA A 218 22.10 -0.14 1.65
C ALA A 218 22.02 -1.40 2.54
N MET A 219 22.21 -2.58 1.96
CA MET A 219 22.15 -3.86 2.68
C MET A 219 23.34 -4.07 3.65
N ASN A 220 24.44 -3.35 3.47
CA ASN A 220 25.61 -3.36 4.35
C ASN A 220 25.50 -2.38 5.54
N SER A 221 24.36 -1.71 5.69
CA SER A 221 24.06 -0.86 6.86
C SER A 221 24.24 -1.62 8.18
N SER A 222 24.59 -0.90 9.25
CA SER A 222 24.80 -1.52 10.56
C SER A 222 23.52 -2.18 11.11
N PRO A 223 23.64 -3.25 11.91
CA PRO A 223 22.50 -3.86 12.59
C PRO A 223 21.67 -2.86 13.40
N GLU A 224 22.31 -1.90 14.06
CA GLU A 224 21.66 -0.84 14.83
C GLU A 224 20.82 0.07 13.94
N LYS A 225 21.36 0.46 12.78
CA LYS A 225 20.63 1.29 11.81
C LYS A 225 19.42 0.56 11.26
N ILE A 226 19.59 -0.71 10.87
CA ILE A 226 18.51 -1.54 10.34
C ILE A 226 17.41 -1.71 11.38
N LYS A 227 17.78 -1.92 12.64
CA LYS A 227 16.82 -2.03 13.75
C LYS A 227 16.02 -0.73 13.94
N GLN A 228 16.69 0.43 13.96
CA GLN A 228 16.02 1.73 14.07
C GLN A 228 15.04 1.96 12.92
N MET A 229 15.45 1.65 11.69
CA MET A 229 14.58 1.80 10.53
C MET A 229 13.39 0.84 10.56
N SER A 230 13.61 -0.40 11.00
CA SER A 230 12.55 -1.40 11.20
C SER A 230 11.49 -0.93 12.20
N GLU A 231 11.92 -0.35 13.32
CA GLU A 231 11.03 0.22 14.34
C GLU A 231 10.25 1.43 13.79
N ALA A 232 10.93 2.35 13.10
CA ALA A 232 10.30 3.51 12.45
C ALA A 232 9.28 3.09 11.38
N CYS A 233 9.58 2.06 10.58
CA CYS A 233 8.65 1.48 9.62
C CYS A 233 7.35 1.00 10.28
N ILE A 234 7.47 0.29 11.40
CA ILE A 234 6.30 -0.24 12.13
C ILE A 234 5.48 0.92 12.68
N GLU A 235 6.11 1.92 13.30
CA GLU A 235 5.43 3.09 13.84
C GLU A 235 4.67 3.84 12.74
N TRP A 236 5.34 4.12 11.63
CA TRP A 236 4.72 4.77 10.48
C TRP A 236 3.54 3.96 9.94
N PHE A 237 3.68 2.63 9.82
CA PHE A 237 2.58 1.77 9.38
C PHE A 237 1.41 1.82 10.35
N GLU A 238 1.66 1.71 11.67
CA GLU A 238 0.57 1.72 12.65
C GLU A 238 -0.18 3.06 12.66
N LYS A 239 0.53 4.17 12.42
CA LYS A 239 -0.07 5.50 12.30
C LYS A 239 -0.89 5.67 11.02
N ASN A 240 -0.40 5.19 9.87
CA ASN A 240 -0.95 5.56 8.56
C ASN A 240 -1.75 4.46 7.85
N CYS A 241 -1.48 3.19 8.13
CA CYS A 241 -1.90 2.05 7.31
C CYS A 241 -2.61 0.94 8.10
N SER A 242 -2.43 0.85 9.42
CA SER A 242 -3.21 -0.07 10.25
C SER A 242 -4.71 0.21 10.16
N VAL A 243 -5.57 -0.73 10.57
CA VAL A 243 -7.03 -0.54 10.52
C VAL A 243 -7.46 0.76 11.22
N GLN A 244 -6.89 1.06 12.38
CA GLN A 244 -7.19 2.30 13.11
C GLN A 244 -6.46 3.51 12.51
N GLY A 245 -5.17 3.38 12.21
CA GLY A 245 -4.34 4.47 11.71
C GLY A 245 -4.80 4.97 10.35
N SER A 246 -5.13 4.06 9.44
CA SER A 246 -5.69 4.36 8.12
C SER A 246 -6.99 5.16 8.21
N PHE A 247 -7.92 4.77 9.10
CA PHE A 247 -9.15 5.53 9.31
C PHE A 247 -8.86 6.93 9.86
N LYS A 248 -8.07 7.03 10.94
CA LYS A 248 -7.73 8.30 11.57
C LYS A 248 -7.05 9.26 10.59
N THR A 249 -6.03 8.78 9.88
CA THR A 249 -5.30 9.55 8.87
C THR A 249 -6.24 10.00 7.74
N THR A 250 -7.16 9.13 7.29
CA THR A 250 -8.16 9.51 6.27
C THR A 250 -9.07 10.63 6.76
N MET A 251 -9.52 10.58 8.03
CA MET A 251 -10.35 11.64 8.60
C MET A 251 -9.57 12.94 8.82
N GLU A 252 -8.30 12.86 9.22
CA GLU A 252 -7.41 14.03 9.32
C GLU A 252 -7.32 14.74 7.97
N ILE A 253 -6.99 14.02 6.89
CA ILE A 253 -6.90 14.57 5.53
C ILE A 253 -8.22 15.19 5.05
N ILE A 254 -9.35 14.60 5.42
CA ILE A 254 -10.68 15.12 5.05
C ILE A 254 -10.97 16.46 5.74
N ASN A 255 -10.47 16.66 6.96
CA ASN A 255 -10.77 17.84 7.77
C ASN A 255 -9.72 18.98 7.63
N GLU A 256 -8.72 18.82 6.76
CA GLU A 256 -7.73 19.86 6.39
C GLU A 256 -8.24 20.86 5.35
#